data_AF-A0A2E3U3H9-F1
#
_entry.id   AF-A0A2E3U3H9-F1
#
_cell.length_a   1.000
_cell.length_b   1.000
_cell.length_c   1.000
_cell.angle_alpha   90.00
_cell.angle_beta   90.00
_cell.angle_gamma   90.00
#
_symmetry.space_group_name_H-M   'P 1'
#
loop_
_entity.id
_entity.type
_entity.pdbx_description
1 polymer ?
#
loop_
_entity_poly.entity_id
_entity_poly.type
_entity_poly.pdbx_seq_one_letter_code
_entity_poly.pdbx_strand_id
1 'polypeptide(L)'
;MMQIQDSKVVVVVRDSLCQRSAAKPCGRNSIMKKSSIAMLAMAAAVSFQANAATGVDPLTQVQPVDAEWFYNGTEPDHIVEVPSFNVPATGVIDYIDSVIPLEFGEEKWVKAVQFIPGDKRVLHHLLSYVVADTPDAGEGMLDETVNDPRREFLEGYAPGKEYATEFPENTGIRVPDGSALRMSIHYTSFGQETTDSTRVGLWFADENNEPEYEYHTYSVATPMNQIQIPAGAMNHEASSSHVFEDDILLYGFRAHMHYRGKAMSARVVYPDNTSEDIINVADYNFAWQPTYRLDEPMVLPAGSRVVVEGLFDNSQYNLGVPDPTVDAMGGLQSWEEMFIGYFSYTDLPE
;
A
#
# COMPACT_ATOMS: atom_id res chain seq x y z
N MET A 1 19.22 -37.90 -5.32
CA MET A 1 20.51 -37.28 -5.67
C MET A 1 20.39 -36.70 -7.07
N MET A 2 19.95 -35.44 -7.17
CA MET A 2 19.84 -34.68 -8.42
C MET A 2 20.09 -33.21 -8.07
N GLN A 3 20.66 -32.44 -8.98
CA GLN A 3 21.28 -31.16 -8.65
C GLN A 3 20.29 -29.99 -8.70
N ILE A 4 20.43 -29.08 -7.75
CA ILE A 4 19.93 -27.70 -7.86
C ILE A 4 20.94 -26.95 -8.75
N GLN A 5 20.47 -26.13 -9.69
CA GLN A 5 21.32 -25.21 -10.46
C GLN A 5 20.93 -23.77 -10.14
N ASP A 6 21.88 -22.98 -9.65
CA ASP A 6 21.66 -21.58 -9.30
C ASP A 6 21.54 -20.71 -10.56
N SER A 7 20.33 -20.26 -10.87
CA SER A 7 20.08 -19.27 -11.93
C SER A 7 20.33 -17.85 -11.40
N LYS A 8 21.57 -17.38 -11.46
CA LYS A 8 21.89 -15.98 -11.16
C LYS A 8 21.32 -15.05 -12.24
N VAL A 9 20.38 -14.19 -11.87
CA VAL A 9 19.98 -13.05 -12.69
C VAL A 9 21.16 -12.08 -12.77
N VAL A 10 21.52 -11.65 -14.00
CA VAL A 10 22.59 -10.67 -14.25
C VAL A 10 21.96 -9.44 -14.87
N VAL A 11 21.90 -8.35 -14.12
CA VAL A 11 21.50 -7.03 -14.64
C VAL A 11 22.63 -6.50 -15.53
N VAL A 12 22.33 -6.28 -16.81
CA VAL A 12 23.31 -5.79 -17.79
C VAL A 12 23.18 -4.27 -17.93
N VAL A 13 23.82 -3.53 -17.05
CA VAL A 13 24.00 -2.07 -17.19
C VAL A 13 24.88 -1.81 -18.42
N ARG A 14 24.46 -0.89 -19.29
CA ARG A 14 25.22 -0.44 -20.47
C ARG A 14 25.74 0.98 -20.27
N ASP A 15 26.96 1.11 -19.75
CA ASP A 15 27.63 2.41 -19.62
C ASP A 15 27.81 3.11 -20.98
N SER A 16 27.24 4.31 -21.11
CA SER A 16 27.42 5.19 -22.27
C SER A 16 28.61 6.14 -22.07
N LEU A 17 29.79 5.72 -22.53
CA LEU A 17 31.06 6.44 -22.34
C LEU A 17 31.10 7.84 -23.00
N CYS A 18 30.89 8.90 -22.21
CA CYS A 18 31.16 10.27 -22.63
C CYS A 18 32.63 10.67 -22.34
N GLN A 19 33.48 10.64 -23.36
CA GLN A 19 34.91 11.01 -23.23
C GLN A 19 35.18 12.50 -23.47
N ARG A 20 35.65 13.24 -22.45
CA ARG A 20 36.52 14.42 -22.61
C ARG A 20 37.54 14.49 -21.47
N SER A 21 38.78 14.93 -21.75
CA SER A 21 39.83 15.11 -20.75
C SER A 21 40.74 16.32 -21.05
N ALA A 22 41.16 17.02 -20.00
CA ALA A 22 42.17 18.09 -19.97
C ALA A 22 42.62 18.33 -18.51
N ALA A 23 43.64 19.17 -18.28
CA ALA A 23 44.35 19.27 -16.99
C ALA A 23 44.93 20.70 -16.74
N LYS A 24 45.49 21.08 -15.57
CA LYS A 24 45.95 20.26 -14.43
C LYS A 24 45.58 20.91 -13.03
N PRO A 25 46.44 21.24 -12.01
CA PRO A 25 45.97 21.21 -10.60
C PRO A 25 46.19 22.50 -9.76
N CYS A 26 45.96 22.37 -8.44
CA CYS A 26 46.42 23.17 -7.28
C CYS A 26 45.44 24.18 -6.65
N GLY A 27 45.08 23.89 -5.38
CA GLY A 27 44.44 24.80 -4.43
C GLY A 27 44.28 24.11 -3.06
N ARG A 28 44.81 24.69 -1.98
CA ARG A 28 44.61 24.20 -0.60
C ARG A 28 43.53 25.06 0.09
N ASN A 29 42.57 24.41 0.73
CA ASN A 29 41.81 24.83 1.92
C ASN A 29 40.77 23.72 2.20
N SER A 30 40.27 23.43 3.39
CA SER A 30 40.63 23.69 4.78
C SER A 30 39.46 23.10 5.60
N ILE A 31 39.67 21.91 6.16
CA ILE A 31 38.92 21.26 7.26
C ILE A 31 37.49 21.79 7.56
N MET A 32 36.48 20.97 7.29
CA MET A 32 35.39 20.73 8.26
C MET A 32 35.17 19.22 8.40
N LYS A 33 34.80 18.77 9.61
CA LYS A 33 34.63 17.34 9.91
C LYS A 33 33.27 16.85 9.40
N LYS A 34 33.26 15.79 8.59
CA LYS A 34 32.04 14.99 8.41
C LYS A 34 31.81 14.17 9.69
N SER A 35 30.84 14.57 10.50
CA SER A 35 30.34 13.74 11.60
C SER A 35 29.51 12.59 11.02
N SER A 36 29.71 11.40 11.56
CA SER A 36 29.24 10.13 10.99
C SER A 36 27.75 9.87 11.19
N ILE A 37 26.95 10.04 10.13
CA ILE A 37 25.62 9.41 9.99
C ILE A 37 25.74 8.31 8.93
N ALA A 38 26.43 7.23 9.30
CA ALA A 38 26.67 6.06 8.44
C ALA A 38 26.75 4.74 9.24
N MET A 39 26.38 4.77 10.52
CA MET A 39 26.68 3.71 11.49
C MET A 39 25.44 2.92 11.96
N LEU A 40 24.22 3.38 11.66
CA LEU A 40 22.98 2.63 11.93
C LEU A 40 22.58 1.73 10.74
N ALA A 41 22.55 2.24 9.51
CA ALA A 41 22.16 1.44 8.33
C ALA A 41 23.05 0.20 8.10
N MET A 42 24.34 0.27 8.45
CA MET A 42 25.23 -0.91 8.39
C MET A 42 24.90 -1.96 9.46
N ALA A 43 24.28 -1.62 10.60
CA ALA A 43 24.06 -2.57 11.69
C ALA A 43 23.07 -3.69 11.28
N ALA A 44 21.98 -3.34 10.61
CA ALA A 44 20.98 -4.30 10.12
C ALA A 44 21.48 -5.12 8.92
N ALA A 45 22.16 -4.48 7.96
CA ALA A 45 22.70 -5.20 6.79
C ALA A 45 23.80 -6.22 7.19
N VAL A 46 24.64 -5.86 8.17
CA VAL A 46 25.71 -6.75 8.67
C VAL A 46 25.15 -7.89 9.53
N SER A 47 24.07 -7.68 10.31
CA SER A 47 23.48 -8.76 11.12
C SER A 47 22.86 -9.87 10.26
N PHE A 48 22.12 -9.53 9.21
CA PHE A 48 21.57 -10.53 8.28
C PHE A 48 22.66 -11.36 7.58
N GLN A 49 23.73 -10.71 7.08
CA GLN A 49 24.84 -11.42 6.45
C GLN A 49 25.66 -12.26 7.46
N ALA A 50 25.80 -11.82 8.71
CA ALA A 50 26.47 -12.58 9.76
C ALA A 50 25.66 -13.82 10.20
N ASN A 51 24.33 -13.71 10.33
CA ASN A 51 23.45 -14.81 10.74
C ASN A 51 23.41 -15.95 9.70
N ALA A 52 23.32 -15.61 8.41
CA ALA A 52 23.36 -16.62 7.34
C ALA A 52 24.67 -17.44 7.35
N ALA A 53 25.78 -16.87 7.84
CA ALA A 53 27.08 -17.54 7.93
C ALA A 53 27.25 -18.43 9.17
N THR A 54 26.37 -18.34 10.18
CA THR A 54 26.47 -19.14 11.43
C THR A 54 25.52 -20.32 11.49
N GLY A 55 24.60 -20.45 10.53
CA GLY A 55 23.59 -21.53 10.51
C GLY A 55 22.45 -21.34 11.53
N VAL A 56 22.32 -20.12 12.09
CA VAL A 56 21.14 -19.75 12.88
C VAL A 56 20.04 -19.32 11.91
N ASP A 57 18.89 -20.00 11.95
CA ASP A 57 17.72 -19.66 11.16
C ASP A 57 17.25 -18.22 11.50
N PRO A 58 17.25 -17.27 10.55
CA PRO A 58 16.81 -15.89 10.80
C PRO A 58 15.38 -15.79 11.35
N LEU A 59 14.48 -16.74 11.02
CA LEU A 59 13.12 -16.77 11.54
C LEU A 59 13.08 -16.99 13.05
N THR A 60 14.08 -17.67 13.64
CA THR A 60 14.20 -17.83 15.09
C THR A 60 14.66 -16.57 15.82
N GLN A 61 15.04 -15.51 15.10
CA GLN A 61 15.38 -14.20 15.66
C GLN A 61 14.21 -13.21 15.56
N VAL A 62 13.19 -13.49 14.74
CA VAL A 62 11.96 -12.70 14.70
C VAL A 62 11.20 -12.90 16.01
N GLN A 63 11.25 -11.90 16.89
CA GLN A 63 10.30 -11.80 17.98
C GLN A 63 8.96 -11.29 17.41
N PRO A 64 7.80 -11.76 17.89
CA PRO A 64 6.55 -11.09 17.61
C PRO A 64 6.62 -9.65 18.12
N VAL A 65 6.03 -8.70 17.39
CA VAL A 65 5.88 -7.34 17.89
C VAL A 65 4.80 -7.38 18.98
N ASP A 66 5.10 -6.87 20.17
CA ASP A 66 4.09 -6.68 21.21
C ASP A 66 2.95 -5.81 20.66
N ALA A 67 1.70 -6.15 20.97
CA ALA A 67 0.50 -5.56 20.34
C ALA A 67 0.15 -4.16 20.87
N GLU A 68 1.17 -3.34 21.11
CA GLU A 68 1.12 -1.96 21.57
C GLU A 68 1.53 -1.01 20.42
N TRP A 69 1.44 0.29 20.68
CA TRP A 69 1.75 1.32 19.69
C TRP A 69 3.25 1.35 19.37
N PHE A 70 3.60 1.27 18.08
CA PHE A 70 4.99 1.25 17.63
C PHE A 70 5.22 2.15 16.43
N TYR A 71 5.53 3.41 16.72
CA TYR A 71 6.11 4.37 15.79
C TYR A 71 7.20 5.16 16.53
N ASN A 72 8.45 5.07 16.08
CA ASN A 72 9.63 5.80 16.61
C ASN A 72 9.81 5.84 18.15
N GLY A 73 9.20 4.92 18.90
CA GLY A 73 9.22 4.89 20.36
C GLY A 73 8.24 5.84 21.06
N THR A 74 7.25 6.36 20.34
CA THR A 74 6.21 7.28 20.83
C THR A 74 4.82 6.66 20.81
N GLU A 75 4.00 6.99 21.81
CA GLU A 75 2.55 6.74 21.81
C GLU A 75 1.85 7.63 20.75
N PRO A 76 0.62 7.31 20.28
CA PRO A 76 -0.12 8.13 19.32
C PRO A 76 -0.58 9.45 19.95
N ASP A 77 -0.62 10.51 19.14
CA ASP A 77 -1.16 11.81 19.54
C ASP A 77 -2.70 11.77 19.67
N HIS A 78 -3.36 10.87 18.93
CA HIS A 78 -4.79 10.58 19.05
C HIS A 78 -5.07 9.08 18.82
N ILE A 79 -6.08 8.53 19.52
CA ILE A 79 -6.53 7.14 19.36
C ILE A 79 -8.02 7.12 19.05
N VAL A 80 -8.38 6.59 17.88
CA VAL A 80 -9.77 6.34 17.49
C VAL A 80 -10.16 4.92 17.92
N GLU A 81 -11.11 4.82 18.84
CA GLU A 81 -11.67 3.55 19.33
C GLU A 81 -12.82 3.10 18.41
N VAL A 82 -12.67 1.98 17.70
CA VAL A 82 -13.68 1.50 16.73
C VAL A 82 -14.84 0.82 17.48
N PRO A 83 -16.12 1.11 17.13
CA PRO A 83 -17.28 0.42 17.70
C PRO A 83 -17.14 -1.10 17.63
N SER A 84 -17.13 -1.74 18.80
CA SER A 84 -16.79 -3.15 18.91
C SER A 84 -17.84 -4.07 18.28
N PHE A 85 -17.38 -5.07 17.54
CA PHE A 85 -18.23 -5.98 16.77
C PHE A 85 -18.07 -7.43 17.22
N ASN A 86 -19.19 -8.11 17.45
CA ASN A 86 -19.22 -9.53 17.81
C ASN A 86 -19.20 -10.38 16.53
N VAL A 87 -18.04 -10.95 16.21
CA VAL A 87 -17.85 -11.81 15.05
C VAL A 87 -18.41 -13.21 15.36
N PRO A 88 -19.42 -13.68 14.59
CA PRO A 88 -19.99 -15.01 14.79
C PRO A 88 -18.99 -16.11 14.45
N ALA A 89 -19.14 -17.28 15.10
CA ALA A 89 -18.25 -18.42 14.88
C ALA A 89 -18.23 -18.93 13.42
N THR A 90 -19.33 -18.77 12.68
CA THR A 90 -19.47 -19.23 11.29
C THR A 90 -20.43 -18.32 10.51
N GLY A 91 -20.03 -17.90 9.31
CA GLY A 91 -20.92 -17.24 8.35
C GLY A 91 -20.17 -16.34 7.37
N VAL A 92 -20.89 -15.83 6.37
CA VAL A 92 -20.48 -14.61 5.67
C VAL A 92 -20.90 -13.43 6.55
N ILE A 93 -20.07 -12.41 6.60
CA ILE A 93 -20.30 -11.16 7.34
C ILE A 93 -20.24 -10.05 6.29
N ASP A 94 -21.30 -9.25 6.19
CA ASP A 94 -21.31 -8.10 5.29
C ASP A 94 -20.28 -7.06 5.75
N TYR A 95 -19.72 -6.28 4.82
CA TYR A 95 -18.80 -5.20 5.14
C TYR A 95 -19.48 -4.19 6.08
N ILE A 96 -18.82 -3.90 7.20
CA ILE A 96 -19.30 -2.92 8.19
C ILE A 96 -18.69 -1.58 7.84
N ASP A 97 -19.54 -0.59 7.62
CA ASP A 97 -19.14 0.81 7.51
C ASP A 97 -19.27 1.49 8.88
N SER A 98 -18.25 2.26 9.27
CA SER A 98 -18.21 2.96 10.55
C SER A 98 -17.67 4.37 10.36
N VAL A 99 -18.43 5.39 10.74
CA VAL A 99 -18.01 6.80 10.73
C VAL A 99 -17.84 7.27 12.17
N ILE A 100 -16.67 7.81 12.48
CA ILE A 100 -16.30 8.25 13.83
C ILE A 100 -15.76 9.68 13.74
N PRO A 101 -16.45 10.69 14.31
CA PRO A 101 -15.93 12.06 14.41
C PRO A 101 -14.57 12.09 15.08
N LEU A 102 -13.63 12.88 14.54
CA LEU A 102 -12.26 12.96 15.06
C LEU A 102 -12.11 14.03 16.16
N GLU A 103 -12.97 15.04 16.17
CA GLU A 103 -13.11 16.07 17.23
C GLU A 103 -11.79 16.76 17.66
N PHE A 104 -10.80 16.89 16.75
CA PHE A 104 -9.52 17.54 17.05
C PHE A 104 -9.67 19.01 17.47
N GLY A 105 -10.66 19.73 16.93
CA GLY A 105 -10.92 21.15 17.19
C GLY A 105 -10.04 22.13 16.41
N GLU A 106 -9.16 21.61 15.55
CA GLU A 106 -8.29 22.32 14.62
C GLU A 106 -7.81 21.36 13.51
N GLU A 107 -7.25 21.89 12.42
CA GLU A 107 -6.64 21.08 11.36
C GLU A 107 -5.38 20.38 11.87
N LYS A 108 -5.18 19.11 11.50
CA LYS A 108 -3.96 18.35 11.81
C LYS A 108 -3.45 17.57 10.59
N TRP A 109 -2.12 17.56 10.44
CA TRP A 109 -1.43 16.72 9.48
C TRP A 109 -1.04 15.38 10.11
N VAL A 110 -1.60 14.28 9.63
CA VAL A 110 -1.21 12.93 10.04
C VAL A 110 0.04 12.51 9.27
N LYS A 111 1.13 12.21 9.99
CA LYS A 111 2.42 11.75 9.42
C LYS A 111 2.59 10.22 9.51
N ALA A 112 1.91 9.58 10.44
CA ALA A 112 1.88 8.12 10.56
C ALA A 112 0.58 7.60 11.16
N VAL A 113 0.21 6.37 10.81
CA VAL A 113 -1.01 5.68 11.29
C VAL A 113 -0.77 4.19 11.54
N GLN A 114 -1.30 3.65 12.64
CA GLN A 114 -1.25 2.22 12.98
C GLN A 114 -2.64 1.70 13.34
N PHE A 115 -2.96 0.48 12.90
CA PHE A 115 -4.17 -0.24 13.29
C PHE A 115 -3.79 -1.35 14.26
N ILE A 116 -4.44 -1.40 15.42
CA ILE A 116 -4.32 -2.51 16.38
C ILE A 116 -5.69 -3.17 16.48
N PRO A 117 -5.91 -4.33 15.82
CA PRO A 117 -7.14 -5.08 15.92
C PRO A 117 -7.32 -5.63 17.34
N GLY A 118 -8.57 -5.71 17.81
CA GLY A 118 -8.87 -6.35 19.09
C GLY A 118 -8.68 -7.87 19.03
N ASP A 119 -9.03 -8.47 17.89
CA ASP A 119 -8.73 -9.87 17.58
C ASP A 119 -8.24 -10.02 16.13
N LYS A 120 -6.90 -10.04 15.98
CA LYS A 120 -6.17 -10.21 14.71
C LYS A 120 -6.57 -11.49 13.93
N ARG A 121 -7.33 -12.42 14.52
CA ARG A 121 -7.81 -13.66 13.86
C ARG A 121 -9.06 -13.45 12.99
N VAL A 122 -9.82 -12.38 13.22
CA VAL A 122 -11.08 -12.12 12.50
C VAL A 122 -11.03 -10.94 11.56
N LEU A 123 -10.25 -9.88 11.86
CA LEU A 123 -10.16 -8.74 10.96
C LEU A 123 -9.35 -9.11 9.72
N HIS A 124 -10.03 -9.29 8.58
CA HIS A 124 -9.40 -9.68 7.32
C HIS A 124 -8.90 -8.48 6.53
N HIS A 125 -9.69 -7.41 6.43
CA HIS A 125 -9.29 -6.14 5.83
C HIS A 125 -9.98 -4.97 6.55
N LEU A 126 -9.29 -3.84 6.65
CA LEU A 126 -9.89 -2.55 7.01
C LEU A 126 -9.31 -1.46 6.09
N LEU A 127 -10.14 -0.52 5.68
CA LEU A 127 -9.74 0.65 4.89
C LEU A 127 -10.31 1.89 5.56
N SER A 128 -9.47 2.87 5.90
CA SER A 128 -9.92 4.11 6.53
C SER A 128 -9.75 5.31 5.60
N TYR A 129 -10.71 6.23 5.68
CA TYR A 129 -10.79 7.43 4.86
C TYR A 129 -11.09 8.64 5.74
N VAL A 130 -10.42 9.76 5.48
CA VAL A 130 -10.79 11.06 6.04
C VAL A 130 -11.99 11.58 5.25
N VAL A 131 -13.08 11.92 5.95
CA VAL A 131 -14.29 12.52 5.37
C VAL A 131 -14.72 13.72 6.21
N ALA A 132 -15.54 14.62 5.67
CA ALA A 132 -16.21 15.63 6.50
C ALA A 132 -17.20 14.96 7.48
N ASP A 133 -17.33 15.48 8.70
CA ASP A 133 -18.34 15.01 9.66
C ASP A 133 -19.72 15.58 9.30
N THR A 134 -20.38 14.95 8.33
CA THR A 134 -21.73 15.30 7.88
C THR A 134 -22.69 14.11 8.01
N PRO A 135 -24.02 14.35 8.12
CA PRO A 135 -24.99 13.27 8.23
C PRO A 135 -24.99 12.27 7.06
N ASP A 136 -24.51 12.69 5.87
CA ASP A 136 -24.37 11.88 4.67
C ASP A 136 -22.97 11.24 4.49
N ALA A 137 -22.02 11.51 5.40
CA ALA A 137 -20.65 11.00 5.30
C ALA A 137 -20.58 9.47 5.23
N GLY A 138 -21.50 8.78 5.92
CA GLY A 138 -21.67 7.32 5.93
C GLY A 138 -22.67 6.77 4.90
N GLU A 139 -23.18 7.58 3.96
CA GLU A 139 -24.09 7.08 2.93
C GLU A 139 -23.37 6.29 1.83
N GLY A 140 -24.11 5.33 1.23
CA GLY A 140 -23.63 4.44 0.17
C GLY A 140 -22.67 3.34 0.65
N MET A 141 -22.35 2.41 -0.24
CA MET A 141 -21.25 1.46 -0.02
C MET A 141 -19.92 2.09 -0.48
N LEU A 142 -18.83 1.75 0.20
CA LEU A 142 -17.48 2.12 -0.23
C LEU A 142 -17.03 1.19 -1.38
N ASP A 143 -17.24 1.64 -2.62
CA ASP A 143 -16.63 1.01 -3.81
C ASP A 143 -15.19 1.52 -3.97
N GLU A 144 -14.21 0.61 -3.93
CA GLU A 144 -12.78 0.92 -4.06
C GLU A 144 -12.35 1.23 -5.49
N THR A 145 -13.16 0.84 -6.49
CA THR A 145 -12.89 1.10 -7.92
C THR A 145 -13.21 2.55 -8.33
N VAL A 146 -13.69 3.36 -7.39
CA VAL A 146 -14.13 4.75 -7.60
C VAL A 146 -13.33 5.70 -6.70
N ASN A 147 -12.73 6.73 -7.29
CA ASN A 147 -12.15 7.85 -6.55
C ASN A 147 -13.26 8.89 -6.33
N ASP A 148 -13.70 9.08 -5.07
CA ASP A 148 -14.71 10.07 -4.68
C ASP A 148 -14.00 11.25 -3.99
N PRO A 149 -14.03 12.48 -4.55
CA PRO A 149 -13.27 13.62 -4.01
C PRO A 149 -13.81 14.15 -2.67
N ARG A 150 -14.81 13.48 -2.06
CA ARG A 150 -15.31 13.77 -0.71
C ARG A 150 -14.62 12.94 0.37
N ARG A 151 -13.71 12.03 0.00
CA ARG A 151 -12.95 11.17 0.91
C ARG A 151 -11.48 11.10 0.49
N GLU A 152 -10.55 11.32 1.42
CA GLU A 152 -9.14 11.01 1.20
C GLU A 152 -8.81 9.66 1.84
N PHE A 153 -7.98 8.83 1.21
CA PHE A 153 -7.62 7.52 1.74
C PHE A 153 -6.50 7.65 2.78
N LEU A 154 -6.82 7.41 4.05
CA LEU A 154 -5.84 7.52 5.13
C LEU A 154 -4.84 6.36 5.07
N GLU A 155 -5.29 5.12 5.31
CA GLU A 155 -4.49 3.90 5.16
C GLU A 155 -5.37 2.64 5.29
N GLY A 156 -4.84 1.49 4.89
CA GLY A 156 -5.46 0.18 5.10
C GLY A 156 -4.72 -0.73 6.10
N TYR A 157 -5.46 -1.69 6.64
CA TYR A 157 -4.93 -2.85 7.37
C TYR A 157 -5.25 -4.15 6.62
N ALA A 158 -4.29 -5.07 6.64
CA ALA A 158 -4.46 -6.48 6.31
C ALA A 158 -3.56 -7.33 7.24
N PRO A 159 -3.90 -8.60 7.52
CA PRO A 159 -3.12 -9.51 8.35
C PRO A 159 -1.61 -9.50 8.06
N GLY A 160 -0.81 -9.40 9.11
CA GLY A 160 0.65 -9.26 9.05
C GLY A 160 1.15 -7.80 9.03
N LYS A 161 0.27 -6.81 8.80
CA LYS A 161 0.63 -5.38 8.94
C LYS A 161 0.58 -4.95 10.41
N GLU A 162 1.65 -5.25 11.16
CA GLU A 162 1.74 -4.96 12.61
C GLU A 162 2.39 -3.60 12.94
N TYR A 163 3.03 -2.96 11.96
CA TYR A 163 3.79 -1.71 12.11
C TYR A 163 2.95 -0.47 11.76
N ALA A 164 3.29 0.68 12.36
CA ALA A 164 2.79 1.97 11.92
C ALA A 164 3.26 2.29 10.49
N THR A 165 2.37 2.85 9.67
CA THR A 165 2.72 3.32 8.32
C THR A 165 3.08 4.79 8.40
N GLU A 166 4.37 5.08 8.20
CA GLU A 166 4.92 6.42 8.08
C GLU A 166 4.83 6.90 6.62
N PHE A 167 4.25 8.07 6.39
CA PHE A 167 4.25 8.71 5.06
C PHE A 167 5.66 9.26 4.72
N PRO A 168 6.00 9.46 3.44
CA PRO A 168 7.30 10.02 3.03
C PRO A 168 7.67 11.35 3.72
N GLU A 169 8.97 11.63 3.81
CA GLU A 169 9.49 12.89 4.39
C GLU A 169 8.91 14.12 3.65
N ASN A 170 8.51 15.14 4.43
CA ASN A 170 7.79 16.34 3.97
C ASN A 170 6.39 16.09 3.37
N THR A 171 5.80 14.91 3.62
CA THR A 171 4.41 14.57 3.22
C THR A 171 3.57 14.13 4.41
N GLY A 172 2.25 14.16 4.25
CA GLY A 172 1.30 13.61 5.20
C GLY A 172 -0.12 13.68 4.66
N ILE A 173 -1.10 13.28 5.46
CA ILE A 173 -2.52 13.40 5.11
C ILE A 173 -3.15 14.48 5.99
N ARG A 174 -3.78 15.47 5.35
CA ARG A 174 -4.40 16.60 6.04
C ARG A 174 -5.77 16.20 6.55
N VAL A 175 -6.06 16.55 7.78
CA VAL A 175 -7.35 16.34 8.43
C VAL A 175 -7.88 17.70 8.88
N PRO A 176 -8.74 18.35 8.08
CA PRO A 176 -9.39 19.61 8.46
C PRO A 176 -10.22 19.47 9.74
N ASP A 177 -10.44 20.58 10.46
CA ASP A 177 -11.40 20.60 11.57
C ASP A 177 -12.82 20.23 11.08
N GLY A 178 -13.59 19.55 11.93
CA GLY A 178 -14.88 18.97 11.56
C GLY A 178 -14.79 17.76 10.62
N SER A 179 -13.68 17.01 10.64
CA SER A 179 -13.55 15.72 9.94
C SER A 179 -13.95 14.53 10.81
N ALA A 180 -14.32 13.43 10.14
CA ALA A 180 -14.55 12.12 10.70
C ALA A 180 -13.69 11.07 9.97
N LEU A 181 -13.41 9.95 10.64
CA LEU A 181 -12.79 8.77 10.05
C LEU A 181 -13.89 7.79 9.63
N ARG A 182 -14.04 7.56 8.32
CA ARG A 182 -14.91 6.53 7.76
C ARG A 182 -14.12 5.26 7.50
N MET A 183 -14.63 4.10 7.91
CA MET A 183 -13.92 2.82 7.80
C MET A 183 -14.80 1.73 7.18
N SER A 184 -14.30 1.11 6.12
CA SER A 184 -14.80 -0.16 5.61
C SER A 184 -14.11 -1.31 6.34
N ILE A 185 -14.86 -2.20 6.97
CA ILE A 185 -14.33 -3.25 7.86
C ILE A 185 -14.87 -4.62 7.41
N HIS A 186 -13.97 -5.53 7.04
CA HIS A 186 -14.30 -6.88 6.60
C HIS A 186 -13.77 -7.91 7.62
N TYR A 187 -14.71 -8.59 8.30
CA TYR A 187 -14.41 -9.71 9.19
C TYR A 187 -14.61 -11.07 8.51
N THR A 188 -13.77 -12.04 8.83
CA THR A 188 -13.93 -13.45 8.42
C THR A 188 -14.12 -14.34 9.66
N SER A 189 -15.17 -15.18 9.66
CA SER A 189 -15.42 -16.13 10.75
C SER A 189 -14.45 -17.31 10.71
N PHE A 190 -13.85 -17.70 11.85
CA PHE A 190 -12.79 -18.73 11.92
C PHE A 190 -13.16 -19.97 12.75
N GLY A 191 -14.44 -20.18 13.09
CA GLY A 191 -14.93 -21.33 13.86
C GLY A 191 -15.14 -21.07 15.36
N GLN A 192 -14.84 -19.86 15.85
CA GLN A 192 -15.06 -19.42 17.23
C GLN A 192 -15.69 -18.01 17.23
N GLU A 193 -16.68 -17.81 18.09
CA GLU A 193 -17.26 -16.48 18.36
C GLU A 193 -16.28 -15.64 19.18
N THR A 194 -16.11 -14.37 18.81
CA THR A 194 -15.19 -13.43 19.45
C THR A 194 -15.69 -11.99 19.30
N THR A 195 -15.07 -11.04 19.99
CA THR A 195 -15.34 -9.60 19.82
C THR A 195 -14.07 -8.94 19.30
N ASP A 196 -14.19 -8.17 18.21
CA ASP A 196 -13.15 -7.23 17.83
C ASP A 196 -13.45 -5.84 18.39
N SER A 197 -12.39 -5.16 18.82
CA SER A 197 -12.37 -3.79 19.33
C SER A 197 -11.11 -3.10 18.75
N THR A 198 -11.06 -2.97 17.43
CA THR A 198 -9.95 -2.32 16.71
C THR A 198 -9.73 -0.88 17.21
N ARG A 199 -8.47 -0.45 17.22
CA ARG A 199 -8.07 0.92 17.54
C ARG A 199 -7.17 1.46 16.43
N VAL A 200 -7.33 2.74 16.11
CA VAL A 200 -6.49 3.45 15.13
C VAL A 200 -5.66 4.49 15.86
N GLY A 201 -4.35 4.34 15.87
CA GLY A 201 -3.40 5.31 16.42
C GLY A 201 -2.97 6.27 15.32
N LEU A 202 -3.10 7.57 15.58
CA LEU A 202 -2.70 8.66 14.68
C LEU A 202 -1.53 9.43 15.30
N TRP A 203 -0.53 9.73 14.48
CA TRP A 203 0.58 10.61 14.85
C TRP A 203 0.56 11.86 13.99
N PHE A 204 0.63 13.03 14.62
CA PHE A 204 0.54 14.32 13.95
C PHE A 204 1.92 14.91 13.64
N ALA A 205 2.00 15.82 12.67
CA ALA A 205 3.16 16.69 12.47
C ALA A 205 3.37 17.61 13.69
N ASP A 206 4.60 18.12 13.83
CA ASP A 206 4.88 19.23 14.75
C ASP A 206 4.44 20.53 14.07
N GLU A 207 3.79 21.46 14.79
CA GLU A 207 3.34 22.77 14.28
C GLU A 207 4.48 23.62 13.69
N ASN A 208 5.74 23.30 14.00
CA ASN A 208 6.94 23.95 13.48
C ASN A 208 7.55 23.20 12.28
N ASN A 209 6.98 22.07 11.88
CA ASN A 209 7.43 21.16 10.83
C ASN A 209 6.24 20.41 10.20
N GLU A 210 5.24 21.16 9.75
CA GLU A 210 4.12 20.63 8.96
C GLU A 210 4.61 20.20 7.56
N PRO A 211 4.01 19.16 6.95
CA PRO A 211 4.27 18.78 5.56
C PRO A 211 3.97 19.90 4.57
N GLU A 212 4.78 19.98 3.52
CA GLU A 212 4.53 20.88 2.37
C GLU A 212 3.55 20.25 1.36
N TYR A 213 3.47 18.91 1.32
CA TYR A 213 2.72 18.17 0.29
C TYR A 213 1.72 17.19 0.90
N GLU A 214 0.52 17.11 0.32
CA GLU A 214 -0.51 16.15 0.71
C GLU A 214 -0.34 14.81 -0.04
N TYR A 215 -0.35 13.73 0.72
CA TYR A 215 -0.08 12.37 0.25
C TYR A 215 -1.40 11.69 -0.14
N HIS A 216 -1.62 11.55 -1.45
CA HIS A 216 -2.84 11.02 -2.03
C HIS A 216 -2.67 9.56 -2.44
N THR A 217 -3.76 8.80 -2.51
CA THR A 217 -3.78 7.45 -3.12
C THR A 217 -4.92 7.30 -4.12
N TYR A 218 -4.56 7.09 -5.39
CA TYR A 218 -5.51 7.00 -6.51
C TYR A 218 -5.72 5.56 -6.98
N SER A 219 -6.97 5.08 -6.97
CA SER A 219 -7.37 3.79 -7.56
C SER A 219 -7.42 3.89 -9.08
N VAL A 220 -6.50 3.23 -9.79
CA VAL A 220 -6.64 2.99 -11.24
C VAL A 220 -7.25 1.60 -11.43
N ALA A 221 -8.56 1.57 -11.65
CA ALA A 221 -9.36 0.36 -11.53
C ALA A 221 -10.24 0.08 -12.76
N THR A 222 -10.61 -1.20 -12.92
CA THR A 222 -11.77 -1.58 -13.75
C THR A 222 -13.02 -1.56 -12.86
N PRO A 223 -14.08 -0.80 -13.20
CA PRO A 223 -15.32 -0.78 -12.42
C PRO A 223 -15.89 -2.20 -12.25
N MET A 224 -16.30 -2.58 -11.03
CA MET A 224 -16.68 -3.97 -10.72
C MET A 224 -17.76 -4.52 -11.66
N ASN A 225 -18.72 -3.70 -12.07
CA ASN A 225 -19.81 -4.08 -12.99
C ASN A 225 -19.37 -4.30 -14.46
N GLN A 226 -18.08 -4.16 -14.77
CA GLN A 226 -17.47 -4.46 -16.08
C GLN A 226 -16.56 -5.70 -16.04
N ILE A 227 -16.26 -6.25 -14.87
CA ILE A 227 -15.42 -7.44 -14.72
C ILE A 227 -16.28 -8.70 -14.95
N GLN A 228 -15.95 -9.46 -16.00
CA GLN A 228 -16.48 -10.80 -16.25
C GLN A 228 -15.37 -11.71 -16.79
N ILE A 229 -14.84 -12.59 -15.94
CA ILE A 229 -13.77 -13.54 -16.29
C ILE A 229 -14.42 -14.89 -16.64
N PRO A 230 -14.28 -15.41 -17.87
CA PRO A 230 -14.96 -16.63 -18.29
C PRO A 230 -14.57 -17.89 -17.49
N ALA A 231 -15.49 -18.84 -17.37
CA ALA A 231 -15.25 -20.16 -16.81
C ALA A 231 -14.02 -20.84 -17.45
N GLY A 232 -13.13 -21.39 -16.61
CA GLY A 232 -11.93 -22.12 -17.06
C GLY A 232 -10.80 -21.26 -17.65
N ALA A 233 -10.93 -19.93 -17.70
CA ALA A 233 -9.96 -19.05 -18.34
C ALA A 233 -8.63 -18.98 -17.56
N MET A 234 -7.57 -19.60 -18.08
CA MET A 234 -6.26 -19.68 -17.42
C MET A 234 -5.45 -18.38 -17.48
N ASN A 235 -5.68 -17.53 -18.48
CA ASN A 235 -5.11 -16.18 -18.59
C ASN A 235 -6.20 -15.29 -19.21
N HIS A 236 -6.95 -14.55 -18.39
CA HIS A 236 -7.85 -13.50 -18.85
C HIS A 236 -7.21 -12.14 -18.59
N GLU A 237 -7.03 -11.34 -19.66
CA GLU A 237 -6.37 -10.05 -19.62
C GLU A 237 -7.31 -8.95 -19.12
N ALA A 238 -6.82 -8.10 -18.22
CA ALA A 238 -7.50 -6.89 -17.76
C ALA A 238 -6.54 -5.70 -17.80
N SER A 239 -7.08 -4.50 -18.04
CA SER A 239 -6.29 -3.27 -18.04
C SER A 239 -7.15 -2.05 -17.70
N SER A 240 -6.53 -1.04 -17.09
CA SER A 240 -7.13 0.26 -16.80
C SER A 240 -6.06 1.33 -16.86
N SER A 241 -6.43 2.59 -17.12
CA SER A 241 -5.46 3.69 -17.22
C SER A 241 -6.06 5.01 -16.77
N HIS A 242 -5.23 5.85 -16.15
CA HIS A 242 -5.57 7.19 -15.71
C HIS A 242 -4.55 8.19 -16.27
N VAL A 243 -4.94 9.45 -16.45
CA VAL A 243 -4.08 10.57 -16.85
C VAL A 243 -4.04 11.52 -15.66
N PHE A 244 -2.84 11.75 -15.12
CA PHE A 244 -2.64 12.85 -14.18
C PHE A 244 -2.57 14.14 -14.99
N GLU A 245 -3.44 15.11 -14.69
CA GLU A 245 -3.53 16.37 -15.44
C GLU A 245 -2.47 17.38 -14.96
N ASP A 246 -1.96 17.22 -13.74
CA ASP A 246 -0.93 18.03 -13.08
C ASP A 246 0.41 17.26 -12.96
N ASP A 247 1.50 17.96 -12.62
CA ASP A 247 2.80 17.33 -12.32
C ASP A 247 2.72 16.61 -10.95
N ILE A 248 3.14 15.34 -10.86
CA ILE A 248 3.10 14.56 -9.61
C ILE A 248 4.44 13.89 -9.27
N LEU A 249 4.63 13.57 -8.00
CA LEU A 249 5.71 12.71 -7.50
C LEU A 249 5.14 11.38 -6.99
N LEU A 250 5.39 10.30 -7.75
CA LEU A 250 4.94 8.95 -7.42
C LEU A 250 5.90 8.27 -6.43
N TYR A 251 5.38 7.83 -5.29
CA TYR A 251 6.14 7.14 -4.23
C TYR A 251 5.99 5.62 -4.23
N GLY A 252 4.88 5.08 -4.75
CA GLY A 252 4.65 3.65 -4.71
C GLY A 252 3.37 3.17 -5.39
N PHE A 253 3.26 1.84 -5.48
CA PHE A 253 2.16 1.13 -6.11
C PHE A 253 1.70 -0.06 -5.27
N ARG A 254 0.39 -0.30 -5.19
CA ARG A 254 -0.20 -1.50 -4.58
C ARG A 254 -1.10 -2.21 -5.59
N ALA A 255 -0.82 -3.49 -5.83
CA ALA A 255 -1.68 -4.36 -6.65
C ALA A 255 -2.82 -4.93 -5.79
N HIS A 256 -4.05 -4.96 -6.33
CA HIS A 256 -5.18 -5.63 -5.70
C HIS A 256 -6.12 -6.30 -6.72
N MET A 257 -6.34 -7.59 -6.48
CA MET A 257 -7.23 -8.53 -7.17
C MET A 257 -7.64 -9.61 -6.15
N HIS A 258 -8.74 -10.34 -6.37
CA HIS A 258 -9.17 -11.42 -5.48
C HIS A 258 -8.56 -12.78 -5.87
N TYR A 259 -9.23 -13.90 -5.60
CA TYR A 259 -8.65 -15.25 -5.70
C TYR A 259 -8.17 -15.65 -7.10
N ARG A 260 -8.64 -15.01 -8.17
CA ARG A 260 -8.19 -15.27 -9.55
C ARG A 260 -7.03 -14.40 -9.97
N GLY A 261 -6.65 -13.37 -9.21
CA GLY A 261 -5.52 -12.50 -9.53
C GLY A 261 -4.23 -13.31 -9.72
N LYS A 262 -3.55 -13.11 -10.86
CA LYS A 262 -2.38 -13.92 -11.27
C LYS A 262 -1.12 -13.10 -11.46
N ALA A 263 -1.24 -11.93 -12.09
CA ALA A 263 -0.14 -10.99 -12.29
C ALA A 263 -0.68 -9.58 -12.50
N MET A 264 0.09 -8.56 -12.10
CA MET A 264 -0.22 -7.16 -12.38
C MET A 264 1.06 -6.34 -12.57
N SER A 265 1.09 -5.51 -13.60
CA SER A 265 2.16 -4.57 -13.89
C SER A 265 1.60 -3.17 -14.08
N ALA A 266 2.38 -2.16 -13.71
CA ALA A 266 2.09 -0.77 -13.98
C ALA A 266 3.24 -0.09 -14.73
N ARG A 267 2.90 0.82 -15.63
CA ARG A 267 3.83 1.60 -16.44
C ARG A 267 3.25 2.97 -16.76
N VAL A 268 4.11 3.96 -17.00
CA VAL A 268 3.71 5.29 -17.47
C VAL A 268 3.91 5.40 -18.99
N VAL A 269 3.04 6.17 -19.65
CA VAL A 269 3.25 6.70 -21.00
C VAL A 269 3.25 8.23 -20.89
N TYR A 270 4.39 8.83 -21.18
CA TYR A 270 4.62 10.27 -21.06
C TYR A 270 3.94 11.06 -22.20
N PRO A 271 3.76 12.39 -22.06
CA PRO A 271 3.14 13.23 -23.11
C PRO A 271 3.83 13.19 -24.48
N ASP A 272 5.12 12.84 -24.54
CA ASP A 272 5.87 12.68 -25.80
C ASP A 272 5.70 11.29 -26.44
N ASN A 273 4.95 10.39 -25.81
CA ASN A 273 4.74 8.97 -26.15
C ASN A 273 5.94 8.04 -25.91
N THR A 274 6.95 8.46 -25.12
CA THR A 274 7.85 7.51 -24.46
C THR A 274 7.14 6.80 -23.31
N SER A 275 7.72 5.71 -22.80
CA SER A 275 7.11 4.90 -21.74
C SER A 275 8.16 4.24 -20.85
N GLU A 276 7.84 4.13 -19.57
CA GLU A 276 8.71 3.54 -18.54
C GLU A 276 7.90 2.61 -17.63
N ASP A 277 8.48 1.45 -17.27
CA ASP A 277 7.85 0.46 -16.40
C ASP A 277 8.02 0.88 -14.94
N ILE A 278 6.92 0.95 -14.18
CA ILE A 278 6.91 1.34 -12.76
C ILE A 278 7.14 0.10 -11.89
N ILE A 279 6.40 -1.00 -12.17
CA ILE A 279 6.50 -2.25 -11.42
C ILE A 279 5.91 -3.44 -12.20
N ASN A 280 6.41 -4.64 -11.92
CA ASN A 280 5.89 -5.90 -12.44
C ASN A 280 5.75 -6.94 -11.32
N VAL A 281 4.52 -7.15 -10.83
CA VAL A 281 4.14 -8.20 -9.89
C VAL A 281 3.76 -9.45 -10.70
N ALA A 282 4.77 -10.17 -11.18
CA ALA A 282 4.63 -11.26 -12.14
C ALA A 282 4.02 -12.56 -11.58
N ASP A 283 3.98 -12.70 -10.26
CA ASP A 283 3.40 -13.83 -9.50
C ASP A 283 2.59 -13.22 -8.34
N TYR A 284 1.39 -12.72 -8.65
CA TYR A 284 0.52 -12.08 -7.66
C TYR A 284 -0.09 -13.13 -6.74
N ASN A 285 -0.19 -12.80 -5.45
CA ASN A 285 -0.76 -13.66 -4.43
C ASN A 285 -1.75 -12.86 -3.58
N PHE A 286 -3.01 -13.29 -3.52
CA PHE A 286 -4.05 -12.65 -2.72
C PHE A 286 -3.67 -12.46 -1.24
N ALA A 287 -2.84 -13.33 -0.66
CA ALA A 287 -2.36 -13.22 0.72
C ALA A 287 -1.15 -12.28 0.90
N TRP A 288 -0.67 -11.63 -0.18
CA TRP A 288 0.49 -10.74 -0.17
C TRP A 288 0.22 -9.49 -1.01
N GLN A 289 -0.41 -8.48 -0.39
CA GLN A 289 -0.82 -7.23 -1.04
C GLN A 289 -0.14 -5.97 -0.45
N PRO A 290 1.20 -5.92 -0.26
CA PRO A 290 1.86 -4.74 0.27
C PRO A 290 1.82 -3.57 -0.72
N THR A 291 1.93 -2.35 -0.20
CA THR A 291 2.33 -1.19 -1.01
C THR A 291 3.83 -1.28 -1.28
N TYR A 292 4.20 -1.45 -2.54
CA TYR A 292 5.59 -1.41 -2.99
C TYR A 292 6.01 0.07 -3.11
N ARG A 293 6.88 0.52 -2.21
CA ARG A 293 7.51 1.84 -2.30
C ARG A 293 8.67 1.79 -3.31
N LEU A 294 8.85 2.87 -4.07
CA LEU A 294 9.96 3.04 -5.00
C LEU A 294 11.22 3.47 -4.22
N ASP A 295 12.39 2.91 -4.55
CA ASP A 295 13.68 3.33 -3.98
C ASP A 295 14.03 4.78 -4.37
N GLU A 296 13.64 5.19 -5.58
CA GLU A 296 13.74 6.55 -6.11
C GLU A 296 12.34 6.96 -6.63
N PRO A 297 11.63 7.91 -5.97
CA PRO A 297 10.31 8.38 -6.42
C PRO A 297 10.33 8.99 -7.83
N MET A 298 9.29 8.71 -8.62
CA MET A 298 9.22 9.10 -10.04
C MET A 298 8.41 10.38 -10.23
N VAL A 299 9.03 11.41 -10.82
CA VAL A 299 8.29 12.60 -11.31
C VAL A 299 7.53 12.21 -12.58
N LEU A 300 6.20 12.32 -12.57
CA LEU A 300 5.36 12.17 -13.76
C LEU A 300 4.78 13.55 -14.12
N PRO A 301 5.17 14.17 -15.25
CA PRO A 301 4.67 15.48 -15.63
C PRO A 301 3.21 15.44 -16.10
N ALA A 302 2.53 16.59 -16.03
CA ALA A 302 1.18 16.84 -16.50
C ALA A 302 0.87 16.19 -17.87
N GLY A 303 -0.25 15.47 -17.93
CA GLY A 303 -0.66 14.66 -19.07
C GLY A 303 -0.02 13.26 -19.14
N SER A 304 0.76 12.85 -18.14
CA SER A 304 1.30 11.49 -18.05
C SER A 304 0.20 10.48 -17.78
N ARG A 305 0.15 9.43 -18.62
CA ARG A 305 -0.87 8.38 -18.53
C ARG A 305 -0.30 7.12 -17.91
N VAL A 306 -0.68 6.83 -16.66
CA VAL A 306 -0.40 5.54 -16.03
C VAL A 306 -1.32 4.46 -16.59
N VAL A 307 -0.78 3.26 -16.79
CA VAL A 307 -1.47 2.09 -17.31
C VAL A 307 -1.20 0.92 -16.38
N VAL A 308 -2.28 0.29 -15.89
CA VAL A 308 -2.27 -0.98 -15.17
C VAL A 308 -2.70 -2.07 -16.13
N GLU A 309 -1.94 -3.16 -16.21
CA GLU A 309 -2.18 -4.32 -17.05
C GLU A 309 -1.99 -5.59 -16.20
N GLY A 310 -2.82 -6.61 -16.37
CA GLY A 310 -2.75 -7.80 -15.54
C GLY A 310 -3.57 -8.99 -16.03
N LEU A 311 -3.49 -10.08 -15.28
CA LEU A 311 -4.02 -11.39 -15.64
C LEU A 311 -4.83 -11.99 -14.50
N PHE A 312 -5.93 -12.66 -14.87
CA PHE A 312 -6.69 -13.56 -14.01
C PHE A 312 -6.58 -15.03 -14.45
N ASP A 313 -6.62 -15.95 -13.49
CA ASP A 313 -6.71 -17.41 -13.68
C ASP A 313 -7.95 -17.97 -12.97
N ASN A 314 -9.01 -18.17 -13.75
CA ASN A 314 -10.27 -18.85 -13.38
C ASN A 314 -10.25 -20.33 -13.83
N SER A 315 -9.08 -20.96 -13.96
CA SER A 315 -8.97 -22.35 -14.39
C SER A 315 -8.89 -23.32 -13.21
N GLN A 316 -9.14 -24.61 -13.49
CA GLN A 316 -8.96 -25.72 -12.55
C GLN A 316 -7.54 -25.90 -11.99
N TYR A 317 -6.57 -25.11 -12.45
CA TYR A 317 -5.17 -25.14 -11.98
C TYR A 317 -4.92 -24.11 -10.86
N ASN A 318 -5.74 -23.05 -10.76
CA ASN A 318 -5.70 -22.14 -9.63
C ASN A 318 -6.52 -22.72 -8.46
N LEU A 319 -5.83 -23.36 -7.52
CA LEU A 319 -6.44 -24.02 -6.36
C LEU A 319 -7.06 -23.05 -5.34
N GLY A 320 -6.90 -21.74 -5.51
CA GLY A 320 -7.60 -20.71 -4.71
C GLY A 320 -9.03 -20.44 -5.18
N VAL A 321 -9.41 -20.85 -6.40
CA VAL A 321 -10.73 -20.54 -6.98
C VAL A 321 -11.81 -21.48 -6.41
N PRO A 322 -12.90 -20.95 -5.79
CA PRO A 322 -13.94 -21.79 -5.20
C PRO A 322 -14.73 -22.63 -6.22
N ASP A 323 -15.02 -22.06 -7.40
CA ASP A 323 -15.60 -22.76 -8.54
C ASP A 323 -15.07 -22.17 -9.87
N PRO A 324 -14.18 -22.87 -10.59
CA PRO A 324 -13.65 -22.45 -11.89
C PRO A 324 -14.57 -22.86 -13.07
N THR A 325 -15.72 -23.47 -12.82
CA THR A 325 -16.67 -23.93 -13.85
C THR A 325 -17.74 -22.88 -14.21
N VAL A 326 -17.74 -21.75 -13.51
CA VAL A 326 -18.62 -20.60 -13.72
C VAL A 326 -17.82 -19.35 -14.10
N ASP A 327 -18.47 -18.42 -14.79
CA ASP A 327 -17.93 -17.08 -15.00
C ASP A 327 -17.84 -16.33 -13.66
N ALA A 328 -16.72 -15.64 -13.43
CA ALA A 328 -16.53 -14.81 -12.25
C ALA A 328 -16.87 -13.35 -12.56
N MET A 329 -17.71 -12.75 -11.73
CA MET A 329 -18.13 -11.36 -11.83
C MET A 329 -17.35 -10.48 -10.87
N GLY A 330 -17.26 -9.18 -11.17
CA GLY A 330 -16.70 -8.22 -10.21
C GLY A 330 -17.62 -7.96 -9.02
N GLY A 331 -17.04 -7.73 -7.84
CA GLY A 331 -17.78 -7.53 -6.59
C GLY A 331 -16.88 -7.41 -5.36
N LEU A 332 -17.50 -7.23 -4.19
CA LEU A 332 -16.81 -6.94 -2.92
C LEU A 332 -16.25 -8.19 -2.22
N GLN A 333 -16.76 -9.38 -2.56
CA GLN A 333 -16.40 -10.62 -1.87
C GLN A 333 -15.23 -11.32 -2.55
N SER A 334 -14.36 -11.99 -1.79
CA SER A 334 -13.12 -12.61 -2.34
C SER A 334 -13.37 -13.71 -3.40
N TRP A 335 -14.60 -14.23 -3.52
CA TRP A 335 -15.01 -15.16 -4.59
C TRP A 335 -15.58 -14.48 -5.84
N GLU A 336 -15.97 -13.22 -5.72
CA GLU A 336 -16.10 -12.23 -6.80
C GLU A 336 -14.70 -11.64 -7.08
N GLU A 337 -14.55 -10.64 -7.94
CA GLU A 337 -13.23 -10.08 -8.29
C GLU A 337 -13.17 -8.55 -8.28
N MET A 338 -11.95 -8.03 -8.08
CA MET A 338 -11.59 -6.63 -8.34
C MET A 338 -10.35 -6.58 -9.23
N PHE A 339 -10.13 -5.43 -9.89
CA PHE A 339 -8.90 -5.13 -10.60
C PHE A 339 -8.51 -3.68 -10.29
N ILE A 340 -7.58 -3.48 -9.36
CA ILE A 340 -7.16 -2.15 -8.89
C ILE A 340 -5.63 -2.11 -8.77
N GLY A 341 -5.03 -1.11 -9.41
CA GLY A 341 -3.69 -0.64 -9.06
C GLY A 341 -3.81 0.70 -8.33
N TYR A 342 -3.48 0.75 -7.04
CA TYR A 342 -3.42 2.02 -6.30
C TYR A 342 -2.06 2.66 -6.52
N PHE A 343 -2.04 3.95 -6.86
CA PHE A 343 -0.84 4.78 -6.99
C PHE A 343 -0.80 5.75 -5.82
N SER A 344 0.28 5.76 -5.03
CA SER A 344 0.43 6.72 -3.93
C SER A 344 1.47 7.78 -4.29
N TYR A 345 1.06 9.05 -4.21
CA TYR A 345 1.74 10.19 -4.82
C TYR A 345 1.51 11.49 -4.03
N THR A 346 2.23 12.55 -4.38
CA THR A 346 1.86 13.93 -4.04
C THR A 346 1.77 14.74 -5.34
N ASP A 347 0.95 15.79 -5.35
CA ASP A 347 1.02 16.82 -6.39
C ASP A 347 2.31 17.65 -6.24
N LEU A 348 2.81 18.20 -7.34
CA LEU A 348 3.94 19.14 -7.38
C LEU A 348 3.44 20.55 -7.78
N PRO A 349 3.90 21.63 -7.11
CA PRO A 349 3.45 22.99 -7.41
C PRO A 349 4.04 23.56 -8.71
N GLU A 350 3.25 24.41 -9.40
CA GLU A 350 3.57 25.13 -10.65
C GLU A 350 4.79 26.09 -10.57
#